data_AF-A0A803TN72-F1
#
_entry.id   AF-A0A803TN72-F1
#
_cell.length_a   1.000
_cell.length_b   1.000
_cell.length_c   1.000
_cell.angle_alpha   90.00
_cell.angle_beta   90.00
_cell.angle_gamma   90.00
#
_symmetry.space_group_name_H-M   'P 1'
#
loop_
_entity.id
_entity.type
_entity.pdbx_description
1 polymer ?
#
loop_
_entity_poly.entity_id
_entity_poly.type
_entity_poly.pdbx_seq_one_letter_code
_entity_poly.pdbx_strand_id
1 'polypeptide(L)'
;MKREKRRLEVVWRECRDEESESAYKKSRESYEQIITEAKKSYYASLIASAISHPAQLFKIIRSLTKVPSVPNNNDLAPSAEVFQSYFADKISLLRRELPAAMDTVTELETPWPLAGPTLDRFTPLDAEAVDRIMTATRPTTCSLDPCPSWLIKSCLEGLREPLLNIINSSLEQGVFPEGLKEASVSPLLKKPDLDGSVPSSYRPVSNLPFLGKVVERAAAEKLQQFLNDTAGLGPFQSGFRKGHGTETVLVAITDQLRCQRDQGGSALLVLLDLTAAFDMVDHNLLTHRLAMTGVRGIPLKWVSSFLQNRGQRVVRGGLVSAWSPLTCGVPQGAILSPLLFNIYMRPLARLVRSFGLECHQYADDTQLILRMEGRPDSVPDSFHQCLEAVTGWLRASRLRVNPAKTEILWLGRPGGREIQLPTLDGETLRPSSSVKSLGVLLDPLLTMEAEVSAVSRSAFFHLRQAR
;
A
#
# COMPACT_ATOMS: atom_id res chain seq x y z
N MET A 1 -35.22 23.35 24.04
CA MET A 1 -33.99 22.96 24.76
C MET A 1 -32.80 23.88 24.50
N LYS A 2 -32.12 23.89 23.33
CA LYS A 2 -30.97 24.82 23.10
C LYS A 2 -31.32 26.30 23.29
N ARG A 3 -32.50 26.71 22.80
CA ARG A 3 -33.05 28.07 22.99
C ARG A 3 -33.35 28.37 24.46
N GLU A 4 -33.88 27.38 25.19
CA GLU A 4 -34.24 27.52 26.60
C GLU A 4 -33.01 27.60 27.51
N LYS A 5 -31.98 26.77 27.27
CA LYS A 5 -30.68 26.87 27.93
C LYS A 5 -30.09 28.28 27.79
N ARG A 6 -30.13 28.82 26.56
CA ARG A 6 -29.58 30.15 26.24
C ARG A 6 -30.41 31.28 26.86
N ARG A 7 -31.73 31.12 26.95
CA ARG A 7 -32.62 32.04 27.67
C ARG A 7 -32.27 32.08 29.17
N LEU A 8 -32.18 30.93 29.82
CA LEU A 8 -31.85 30.83 31.24
C LEU A 8 -30.40 31.27 31.54
N GLU A 9 -29.47 31.10 30.59
CA GLU A 9 -28.11 31.65 30.68
C GLU A 9 -28.11 33.18 30.71
N VAL A 10 -28.96 33.83 29.91
CA VAL A 10 -29.10 35.29 29.89
C VAL A 10 -29.72 35.79 31.20
N VAL A 11 -30.79 35.14 31.67
CA VAL A 11 -31.48 35.49 32.93
C VAL A 11 -30.52 35.38 34.12
N TRP A 12 -29.74 34.30 34.23
CA TRP A 12 -28.74 34.16 35.29
C TRP A 12 -27.63 35.22 35.22
N ARG A 13 -27.17 35.57 34.02
CA ARG A 13 -26.14 36.63 33.84
C ARG A 13 -26.64 38.01 34.26
N GLU A 14 -27.94 38.27 34.11
CA GLU A 14 -28.60 39.52 34.47
C GLU A 14 -28.95 39.60 35.96
N CYS A 15 -29.55 38.55 36.53
CA CYS A 15 -30.06 38.57 37.91
C CYS A 15 -29.02 38.14 38.97
N ARG A 16 -28.11 37.21 38.64
CA ARG A 16 -27.06 36.66 39.52
C ARG A 16 -27.52 36.15 40.89
N ASP A 17 -28.76 35.70 41.01
CA ASP A 17 -29.33 35.07 42.20
C ASP A 17 -29.24 33.53 42.14
N GLU A 18 -29.41 32.87 43.29
CA GLU A 18 -29.29 31.40 43.41
C GLU A 18 -30.38 30.64 42.64
N GLU A 19 -31.56 31.22 42.50
CA GLU A 19 -32.71 30.57 41.85
C GLU A 19 -32.51 30.51 40.33
N SER A 20 -32.06 31.62 39.73
CA SER A 20 -31.69 31.69 38.32
C SER A 20 -30.45 30.84 37.98
N GLU A 21 -29.47 30.74 38.89
CA GLU A 21 -28.32 29.85 38.73
C GLU A 21 -28.72 28.37 38.72
N SER A 22 -29.57 27.97 39.67
CA SER A 22 -30.09 26.60 39.76
C SER A 22 -30.91 26.21 38.53
N ALA A 23 -31.77 27.10 38.05
CA ALA A 23 -32.56 26.90 36.83
C ALA A 23 -31.67 26.74 35.58
N TYR A 24 -30.62 27.57 35.44
CA TYR A 24 -29.66 27.45 34.35
C TYR A 24 -28.86 26.15 34.42
N LYS A 25 -28.33 25.77 35.59
CA LYS A 25 -27.60 24.50 35.79
C LYS A 25 -28.45 23.29 35.41
N LYS A 26 -29.69 23.22 35.89
CA LYS A 26 -30.62 22.13 35.57
C LYS A 26 -30.94 22.05 34.07
N SER A 27 -31.13 23.19 33.41
CA SER A 27 -31.36 23.26 31.95
C SER A 27 -30.11 22.88 31.15
N ARG A 28 -28.91 23.23 31.64
CA ARG A 28 -27.62 22.83 31.05
C ARG A 28 -27.44 21.32 31.14
N GLU A 29 -27.63 20.73 32.32
CA GLU A 29 -27.51 19.28 32.53
C GLU A 29 -28.50 18.50 31.66
N SER A 30 -29.76 18.92 31.61
CA SER A 30 -30.76 18.30 30.74
C SER A 30 -30.39 18.39 29.26
N TYR A 31 -29.86 19.54 28.81
CA TYR A 31 -29.38 19.72 27.45
C TYR A 31 -28.17 18.82 27.12
N GLU A 32 -27.22 18.72 28.06
CA GLU A 32 -26.03 17.86 27.94
C GLU A 32 -26.40 16.37 27.88
N GLN A 33 -27.34 15.93 28.72
CA GLN A 33 -27.89 14.56 28.70
C GLN A 33 -28.53 14.23 27.34
N ILE A 34 -29.39 15.12 26.82
CA ILE A 34 -30.05 14.92 25.52
C ILE A 34 -29.03 14.86 24.38
N ILE A 35 -28.01 15.74 24.37
CA ILE A 35 -26.93 15.67 23.37
C ILE A 35 -26.21 14.34 23.46
N THR A 36 -25.88 13.90 24.67
CA THR A 36 -25.13 12.67 24.91
C THR A 36 -25.93 11.46 24.40
N GLU A 37 -27.22 11.40 24.72
CA GLU A 37 -28.10 10.33 24.26
C GLU A 37 -28.30 10.36 22.74
N ALA A 38 -28.47 11.54 22.15
CA ALA A 38 -28.58 11.70 20.70
C ALA A 38 -27.30 11.25 19.97
N LYS A 39 -26.12 11.62 20.49
CA LYS A 39 -24.82 11.16 19.95
C LYS A 39 -24.66 9.65 20.09
N LYS A 40 -25.02 9.09 21.25
CA LYS A 40 -24.95 7.65 21.52
C LYS A 40 -25.85 6.87 20.55
N SER A 41 -27.09 7.31 20.39
CA SER A 41 -28.05 6.72 19.45
C SER A 41 -27.56 6.82 18.00
N TYR A 42 -27.05 7.99 17.59
CA TYR A 42 -26.47 8.20 16.26
C TYR A 42 -25.33 7.22 15.99
N TYR A 43 -24.31 7.17 16.86
CA TYR A 43 -23.17 6.27 16.63
C TYR A 43 -23.52 4.79 16.79
N ALA A 44 -24.44 4.43 17.69
CA ALA A 44 -24.94 3.07 17.80
C ALA A 44 -25.64 2.63 16.51
N SER A 45 -26.49 3.48 15.93
CA SER A 45 -27.15 3.20 14.64
C SER A 45 -26.15 3.11 13.49
N LEU A 46 -25.14 3.99 13.47
CA LEU A 46 -24.10 3.99 12.45
C LEU A 46 -23.24 2.73 12.52
N ILE A 47 -22.83 2.33 13.73
CA ILE A 47 -22.10 1.07 13.97
C ILE A 47 -22.96 -0.13 13.56
N ALA A 48 -24.22 -0.19 14.00
CA ALA A 48 -25.14 -1.28 13.66
C ALA A 48 -25.31 -1.42 12.14
N SER A 49 -25.44 -0.29 11.42
CA SER A 49 -25.54 -0.29 9.95
C SER A 49 -24.27 -0.77 9.24
N ALA A 50 -23.12 -0.73 9.91
CA ALA A 50 -21.81 -1.06 9.36
C ALA A 50 -21.25 -2.41 9.85
N ILE A 51 -21.96 -3.16 10.70
CA ILE A 51 -21.49 -4.43 11.29
C ILE A 51 -21.08 -5.44 10.21
N SER A 52 -21.84 -5.54 9.13
CA SER A 52 -21.55 -6.44 7.99
C SER A 52 -20.47 -5.91 7.05
N HIS A 53 -19.95 -4.69 7.28
CA HIS A 53 -19.00 -4.02 6.42
C HIS A 53 -17.75 -3.58 7.23
N PRO A 54 -16.79 -4.51 7.47
CA PRO A 54 -15.64 -4.26 8.34
C PRO A 54 -14.85 -2.98 8.02
N ALA A 55 -14.68 -2.64 6.74
CA ALA A 55 -13.98 -1.42 6.34
C ALA A 55 -14.74 -0.13 6.72
N GLN A 56 -16.07 -0.13 6.62
CA GLN A 56 -16.89 1.00 7.04
C GLN A 56 -16.88 1.12 8.57
N LEU A 57 -17.03 -0.01 9.28
CA LEU A 57 -16.95 -0.07 10.72
C LEU A 57 -15.60 0.47 11.24
N PHE A 58 -14.50 0.05 10.62
CA PHE A 58 -13.16 0.55 10.94
C PHE A 58 -13.03 2.06 10.73
N LYS A 59 -13.61 2.60 9.64
CA LYS A 59 -13.63 4.05 9.39
C LYS A 59 -14.42 4.81 10.46
N ILE A 60 -15.56 4.28 10.90
CA ILE A 60 -16.38 4.85 11.97
C ILE A 60 -15.61 4.84 13.28
N ILE A 61 -15.08 3.69 13.70
CA ILE A 61 -14.29 3.56 14.93
C ILE A 61 -13.10 4.51 14.90
N ARG A 62 -12.34 4.56 13.81
CA ARG A 62 -11.19 5.47 13.66
C ARG A 62 -11.59 6.94 13.71
N SER A 63 -12.78 7.31 13.25
CA SER A 63 -13.26 8.69 13.37
C SER A 63 -13.60 9.05 14.82
N LEU A 64 -14.05 8.07 15.62
CA LEU A 64 -14.38 8.23 17.04
C LEU A 64 -13.14 8.21 17.93
N THR A 65 -12.14 7.40 17.59
CA THR A 65 -10.90 7.21 18.37
C THR A 65 -9.75 8.09 17.91
N LYS A 66 -9.99 8.98 16.94
CA LYS A 66 -9.01 9.98 16.52
C LYS A 66 -8.73 10.90 17.69
N VAL A 67 -7.59 10.70 18.32
CA VAL A 67 -6.99 11.71 19.20
C VAL A 67 -6.82 12.97 18.36
N PRO A 68 -7.26 14.15 18.83
CA PRO A 68 -6.84 15.40 18.22
C PRO A 68 -5.31 15.38 18.23
N SER A 69 -4.71 15.20 17.06
CA SER A 69 -3.29 15.47 16.91
C SER A 69 -3.13 16.92 17.34
N VAL A 70 -2.23 17.17 18.30
CA VAL A 70 -1.68 18.52 18.49
C VAL A 70 -1.38 19.02 17.09
N PRO A 71 -1.84 20.22 16.69
CA PRO A 71 -1.48 20.75 15.38
C PRO A 71 0.05 20.72 15.34
N ASN A 72 0.62 19.75 14.61
CA ASN A 72 2.04 19.77 14.32
C ASN A 72 2.26 21.14 13.71
N ASN A 73 3.15 21.93 14.31
CA ASN A 73 3.60 23.21 13.76
C ASN A 73 3.88 22.97 12.28
N ASN A 74 2.94 23.35 11.41
CA ASN A 74 3.12 23.27 9.97
C ASN A 74 4.32 24.12 9.53
N ASP A 75 4.74 25.04 10.39
CA ASP A 75 5.86 25.96 10.24
C ASP A 75 7.25 25.29 10.25
N LEU A 76 7.41 24.11 10.84
CA LEU A 76 8.72 23.42 10.90
C LEU A 76 8.99 22.47 9.73
N ALA A 77 7.95 22.16 8.96
CA ALA A 77 8.05 21.10 7.98
C ALA A 77 8.39 21.68 6.59
N PRO A 78 9.26 21.00 5.80
CA PRO A 78 9.92 21.60 4.63
C PRO A 78 8.96 22.17 3.56
N SER A 79 9.45 23.10 2.75
CA SER A 79 8.69 23.66 1.63
C SER A 79 8.41 22.62 0.54
N ALA A 80 7.45 22.91 -0.35
CA ALA A 80 7.15 22.04 -1.48
C ALA A 80 8.38 21.78 -2.36
N GLU A 81 9.21 22.79 -2.58
CA GLU A 81 10.44 22.69 -3.40
C GLU A 81 11.47 21.77 -2.74
N VAL A 82 11.68 21.90 -1.43
CA VAL A 82 12.62 21.03 -0.68
C VAL A 82 12.17 19.57 -0.74
N PHE A 83 10.86 19.30 -0.62
CA PHE A 83 10.32 17.95 -0.79
C PHE A 83 10.51 17.43 -2.21
N GLN A 84 10.28 18.26 -3.22
CA GLN A 84 10.43 17.89 -4.62
C GLN A 84 11.87 17.47 -4.93
N SER A 85 12.85 18.29 -4.55
CA SER A 85 14.27 17.97 -4.70
C SER A 85 14.62 16.70 -3.91
N TYR A 86 14.22 16.61 -2.64
CA TYR A 86 14.51 15.43 -1.82
C TYR A 86 13.97 14.12 -2.43
N PHE A 87 12.72 14.10 -2.88
CA PHE A 87 12.14 12.90 -3.49
C PHE A 87 12.82 12.54 -4.81
N ALA A 88 13.13 13.52 -5.67
CA ALA A 88 13.80 13.28 -6.94
C ALA A 88 15.28 12.85 -6.75
N ASP A 89 16.02 13.53 -5.88
CA ASP A 89 17.43 13.29 -5.61
C ASP A 89 17.65 11.93 -4.95
N LYS A 90 16.76 11.56 -4.01
CA LYS A 90 16.79 10.25 -3.36
C LYS A 90 16.74 9.12 -4.39
N ILE A 91 15.81 9.18 -5.33
CA ILE A 91 15.65 8.13 -6.34
C ILE A 91 16.83 8.15 -7.33
N SER A 92 17.27 9.34 -7.74
CA SER A 92 18.41 9.50 -8.64
C SER A 92 19.70 8.93 -8.04
N LEU A 93 19.96 9.20 -6.76
CA LEU A 93 21.11 8.68 -6.03
C LEU A 93 21.05 7.16 -5.89
N LEU A 94 19.90 6.61 -5.47
CA LEU A 94 19.71 5.17 -5.37
C LEU A 94 19.92 4.46 -6.71
N ARG A 95 19.46 5.05 -7.82
CA ARG A 95 19.64 4.48 -9.16
C ARG A 95 21.07 4.55 -9.65
N ARG A 96 21.83 5.58 -9.27
CA ARG A 96 23.26 5.72 -9.65
C ARG A 96 24.13 4.65 -9.00
N GLU A 97 23.78 4.22 -7.78
CA GLU A 97 24.49 3.17 -7.04
C GLU A 97 24.16 1.75 -7.55
N LEU A 98 23.09 1.61 -8.32
CA LEU A 98 22.68 0.34 -8.90
C LEU A 98 23.21 0.20 -10.33
N PRO A 99 23.63 -1.00 -10.75
CA PRO A 99 24.14 -1.22 -12.10
C PRO A 99 23.13 -0.78 -13.15
N ALA A 100 23.61 -0.32 -14.30
CA ALA A 100 22.73 -0.13 -15.45
C ALA A 100 21.94 -1.40 -15.70
N ALA A 101 20.66 -1.29 -16.06
CA ALA A 101 19.84 -2.46 -16.37
C ALA A 101 20.38 -3.06 -17.66
N MET A 102 21.40 -3.92 -17.55
CA MET A 102 21.85 -4.79 -18.61
C MET A 102 21.79 -6.21 -18.10
N ASP A 103 20.96 -6.95 -18.81
CA ASP A 103 20.98 -8.38 -18.95
C ASP A 103 20.64 -9.14 -17.65
N THR A 104 19.32 -9.28 -17.39
CA THR A 104 18.75 -10.36 -16.57
C THR A 104 18.94 -11.69 -17.34
N VAL A 105 20.21 -12.02 -17.69
CA VAL A 105 20.75 -12.57 -18.97
C VAL A 105 20.03 -13.76 -19.56
N THR A 106 19.31 -14.49 -18.75
CA THR A 106 18.40 -15.52 -19.20
C THR A 106 17.31 -15.47 -18.15
N GLU A 107 16.17 -14.80 -18.36
CA GLU A 107 15.24 -14.36 -17.28
C GLU A 107 14.59 -15.48 -16.42
N LEU A 108 14.99 -16.71 -16.64
CA LEU A 108 15.64 -17.69 -15.74
C LEU A 108 15.66 -18.93 -16.65
N GLU A 109 16.38 -18.71 -17.76
CA GLU A 109 16.54 -19.41 -19.06
C GLU A 109 15.29 -19.88 -19.87
N THR A 110 14.02 -19.63 -19.46
CA THR A 110 12.72 -19.80 -20.21
C THR A 110 12.38 -21.21 -20.79
N PRO A 111 11.12 -21.72 -20.78
CA PRO A 111 9.87 -20.98 -20.94
C PRO A 111 8.80 -21.24 -19.87
N TRP A 112 8.13 -20.16 -19.46
CA TRP A 112 6.72 -20.18 -19.02
C TRP A 112 5.92 -19.64 -20.21
N PRO A 113 4.79 -20.24 -20.59
CA PRO A 113 4.51 -20.54 -21.99
C PRO A 113 4.51 -19.28 -22.87
N LEU A 114 5.55 -19.18 -23.71
CA LEU A 114 5.50 -18.35 -24.92
C LEU A 114 4.40 -18.83 -25.86
N ALA A 115 4.04 -20.12 -25.76
CA ALA A 115 2.91 -20.78 -26.40
C ALA A 115 1.69 -20.76 -25.47
N GLY A 116 1.23 -19.56 -25.12
CA GLY A 116 -0.01 -19.33 -24.40
C GLY A 116 -0.90 -18.38 -25.20
N PRO A 117 -2.16 -18.16 -24.79
CA PRO A 117 -2.96 -17.10 -25.37
C PRO A 117 -2.23 -15.78 -25.20
N THR A 118 -2.28 -14.93 -26.22
CA THR A 118 -1.66 -13.60 -26.21
C THR A 118 -2.71 -12.52 -26.14
N LEU A 119 -2.40 -11.42 -25.47
CA LEU A 119 -3.20 -10.19 -25.50
C LEU A 119 -2.47 -9.17 -26.37
N ASP A 120 -2.86 -9.08 -27.64
CA ASP A 120 -2.25 -8.20 -28.65
C ASP A 120 -3.11 -6.96 -28.97
N ARG A 121 -4.40 -7.00 -28.61
CA ARG A 121 -5.37 -5.92 -28.77
C ARG A 121 -6.28 -5.80 -27.54
N PHE A 122 -6.78 -4.60 -27.29
CA PHE A 122 -7.89 -4.41 -26.36
C PHE A 122 -9.22 -4.56 -27.09
N THR A 123 -10.18 -5.22 -26.46
CA THR A 123 -11.56 -5.21 -26.93
C THR A 123 -12.18 -3.84 -26.66
N PRO A 124 -12.82 -3.20 -27.66
CA PRO A 124 -13.54 -1.95 -27.46
C PRO A 124 -14.59 -2.08 -26.35
N LEU A 125 -14.80 -0.98 -25.64
CA LEU A 125 -15.83 -0.87 -24.64
C LEU A 125 -17.14 -0.41 -25.27
N ASP A 126 -18.23 -0.71 -24.58
CA ASP A 126 -19.57 -0.19 -24.84
C ASP A 126 -19.96 0.85 -23.78
N ALA A 127 -21.12 1.48 -24.01
CA ALA A 127 -21.73 2.45 -23.10
C ALA A 127 -21.91 1.90 -21.67
N GLU A 128 -22.33 0.64 -21.53
CA GLU A 128 -22.54 0.02 -20.22
C GLU A 128 -21.21 -0.19 -19.46
N ALA A 129 -20.13 -0.52 -20.16
CA ALA A 129 -18.82 -0.65 -19.56
C ALA A 129 -18.33 0.68 -18.99
N VAL A 130 -18.60 1.80 -19.66
CA VAL A 130 -18.30 3.14 -19.13
C VAL A 130 -19.06 3.38 -17.83
N ASP A 131 -20.34 3.03 -17.77
CA ASP A 131 -21.17 3.18 -16.57
C ASP A 131 -20.64 2.32 -15.41
N ARG A 132 -20.21 1.09 -15.68
CA ARG A 132 -19.57 0.20 -14.69
C ARG A 132 -18.25 0.79 -14.17
N ILE A 133 -17.38 1.23 -15.06
CA ILE A 133 -16.07 1.82 -14.71
C ILE A 133 -16.28 3.09 -13.88
N MET A 134 -17.20 3.95 -14.28
CA MET A 134 -17.52 5.20 -13.58
C MET A 134 -18.08 4.94 -12.19
N THR A 135 -18.93 3.93 -12.04
CA THR A 135 -19.45 3.50 -10.75
C THR A 135 -18.33 2.97 -9.84
N ALA A 136 -17.48 2.08 -10.36
CA ALA A 136 -16.39 1.45 -9.63
C ALA A 136 -15.26 2.43 -9.24
N THR A 137 -15.06 3.49 -10.02
CA THR A 137 -13.96 4.44 -9.80
C THR A 137 -14.25 5.36 -8.61
N ARG A 138 -13.39 5.38 -7.60
CA ARG A 138 -13.58 6.28 -6.44
C ARG A 138 -13.50 7.75 -6.90
N PRO A 139 -14.43 8.63 -6.50
CA PRO A 139 -14.42 10.04 -6.86
C PRO A 139 -13.38 10.80 -6.01
N THR A 140 -12.11 10.57 -6.29
CA THR A 140 -11.00 11.34 -5.71
C THR A 140 -10.68 12.52 -6.62
N THR A 141 -10.90 13.74 -6.14
CA THR A 141 -10.58 14.95 -6.89
C THR A 141 -9.10 15.27 -6.78
N CYS A 142 -8.47 15.56 -7.93
CA CYS A 142 -7.14 16.11 -8.06
C CYS A 142 -7.21 17.62 -8.26
N SER A 143 -6.18 18.35 -7.83
CA SER A 143 -6.04 19.78 -8.12
C SER A 143 -5.86 20.08 -9.61
N LEU A 144 -5.53 19.06 -10.42
CA LEU A 144 -5.41 19.14 -11.87
C LEU A 144 -6.74 18.85 -12.58
N ASP A 145 -7.76 18.38 -11.85
CA ASP A 145 -9.07 18.16 -12.45
C ASP A 145 -9.74 19.51 -12.74
N PRO A 146 -10.43 19.64 -13.89
CA PRO A 146 -11.13 20.89 -14.23
C PRO A 146 -12.31 21.18 -13.30
N CYS A 147 -12.85 20.15 -12.66
CA CYS A 147 -13.94 20.25 -11.70
C CYS A 147 -13.90 19.08 -10.71
N PRO A 148 -14.65 19.16 -9.60
CA PRO A 148 -14.73 18.07 -8.65
C PRO A 148 -15.21 16.76 -9.29
N SER A 149 -14.55 15.65 -8.98
CA SER A 149 -14.83 14.33 -9.57
C SER A 149 -16.25 13.81 -9.33
N TRP A 150 -16.92 14.27 -8.26
CA TRP A 150 -18.33 13.93 -8.02
C TRP A 150 -19.24 14.55 -9.08
N LEU A 151 -18.92 15.75 -9.59
CA LEU A 151 -19.71 16.42 -10.62
C LEU A 151 -19.61 15.67 -11.95
N ILE A 152 -18.41 15.21 -12.31
CA ILE A 152 -18.19 14.36 -13.49
C ILE A 152 -19.07 13.11 -13.42
N LYS A 153 -19.17 12.48 -12.23
CA LYS A 153 -20.05 11.32 -12.03
C LYS A 153 -21.53 11.69 -12.12
N SER A 154 -21.95 12.81 -11.56
CA SER A 154 -23.35 13.28 -11.62
C SER A 154 -23.79 13.64 -13.04
N CYS A 155 -22.87 14.03 -13.91
CA CYS A 155 -23.13 14.38 -15.30
C CYS A 155 -22.83 13.23 -16.29
N LEU A 156 -22.75 11.98 -15.81
CA LEU A 156 -22.36 10.82 -16.63
C LEU A 156 -23.24 10.65 -17.87
N GLU A 157 -24.55 10.90 -17.75
CA GLU A 157 -25.49 10.74 -18.87
C GLU A 157 -25.08 11.54 -20.11
N GLY A 158 -24.65 12.80 -19.94
CA GLY A 158 -24.18 13.64 -21.04
C GLY A 158 -22.71 13.45 -21.40
N LEU A 159 -21.89 12.88 -20.49
CA LEU A 159 -20.46 12.67 -20.70
C LEU A 159 -20.12 11.26 -21.22
N ARG A 160 -21.10 10.34 -21.25
CA ARG A 160 -20.89 8.93 -21.57
C ARG A 160 -20.24 8.73 -22.94
N GLU A 161 -20.83 9.29 -23.98
CA GLU A 161 -20.32 9.17 -25.36
C GLU A 161 -18.92 9.79 -25.53
N PRO A 162 -18.66 11.03 -25.07
CA PRO A 162 -17.29 11.57 -25.06
C PRO A 162 -16.28 10.68 -24.32
N LEU A 163 -16.63 10.18 -23.14
CA LEU A 163 -15.74 9.31 -22.36
C LEU A 163 -15.48 7.99 -23.08
N LEU A 164 -16.51 7.37 -23.65
CA LEU A 164 -16.41 6.15 -24.44
C LEU A 164 -15.40 6.34 -25.59
N ASN A 165 -15.54 7.43 -26.34
CA ASN A 165 -14.67 7.76 -27.46
C ASN A 165 -13.22 7.99 -27.02
N ILE A 166 -13.00 8.70 -25.91
CA ILE A 166 -11.66 8.92 -25.35
C ILE A 166 -11.02 7.60 -24.94
N ILE A 167 -11.76 6.75 -24.22
CA ILE A 167 -11.25 5.47 -23.71
C ILE A 167 -10.94 4.54 -24.89
N ASN A 168 -11.88 4.36 -25.82
CA ASN A 168 -11.69 3.47 -26.97
C ASN A 168 -10.56 3.95 -27.88
N SER A 169 -10.45 5.26 -28.14
CA SER A 169 -9.33 5.82 -28.92
C SER A 169 -7.98 5.55 -28.24
N SER A 170 -7.90 5.72 -26.92
CA SER A 170 -6.70 5.42 -26.15
C SER A 170 -6.32 3.94 -26.24
N LEU A 171 -7.30 3.05 -26.04
CA LEU A 171 -7.09 1.60 -26.08
C LEU A 171 -6.73 1.11 -27.50
N GLU A 172 -7.35 1.65 -28.54
CA GLU A 172 -7.08 1.27 -29.93
C GLU A 172 -5.69 1.73 -30.40
N GLN A 173 -5.30 2.96 -30.06
CA GLN A 173 -4.02 3.51 -30.49
C GLN A 173 -2.85 3.00 -29.64
N GLY A 174 -3.15 2.43 -28.47
CA GLY A 174 -2.16 2.02 -27.48
C GLY A 174 -1.43 3.22 -26.87
N VAL A 175 -2.14 4.32 -26.62
CA VAL A 175 -1.56 5.56 -26.10
C VAL A 175 -2.39 6.06 -24.93
N PHE A 176 -1.75 6.25 -23.78
CA PHE A 176 -2.38 6.89 -22.63
C PHE A 176 -2.39 8.42 -22.83
N PRO A 177 -3.51 9.12 -22.56
CA PRO A 177 -3.63 10.55 -22.86
C PRO A 177 -2.57 11.41 -22.16
N GLU A 178 -1.86 12.24 -22.92
CA GLU A 178 -0.71 13.02 -22.43
C GLU A 178 -1.09 13.97 -21.29
N GLY A 179 -2.19 14.72 -21.43
CA GLY A 179 -2.68 15.66 -20.41
C GLY A 179 -3.12 15.00 -19.09
N LEU A 180 -3.12 13.66 -19.02
CA LEU A 180 -3.48 12.90 -17.81
C LEU A 180 -2.26 12.21 -17.16
N LYS A 181 -1.04 12.46 -17.67
CA LYS A 181 0.22 11.85 -17.17
C LYS A 181 0.84 12.59 -15.99
N GLU A 182 0.31 13.75 -15.64
CA GLU A 182 0.78 14.58 -14.55
C GLU A 182 0.22 14.14 -13.18
N ALA A 183 1.00 14.36 -12.13
CA ALA A 183 0.64 14.04 -10.75
C ALA A 183 0.87 15.21 -9.78
N SER A 184 -0.09 15.45 -8.89
CA SER A 184 0.10 16.32 -7.72
C SER A 184 0.46 15.48 -6.51
N VAL A 185 1.69 15.60 -6.00
CA VAL A 185 2.21 14.80 -4.88
C VAL A 185 1.98 15.51 -3.56
N SER A 186 1.34 14.84 -2.62
CA SER A 186 1.20 15.33 -1.24
C SER A 186 2.15 14.57 -0.30
N PRO A 187 3.09 15.25 0.37
CA PRO A 187 3.94 14.61 1.38
C PRO A 187 3.10 14.19 2.58
N LEU A 188 3.00 12.88 2.82
CA LEU A 188 2.27 12.32 3.96
C LEU A 188 3.24 11.77 5.00
N LEU A 189 3.14 12.25 6.25
CA LEU A 189 4.01 11.77 7.34
C LEU A 189 3.77 10.27 7.59
N LYS A 190 4.85 9.48 7.65
CA LYS A 190 4.78 8.00 7.76
C LYS A 190 4.14 7.55 9.06
N LYS A 191 4.43 8.23 10.16
CA LYS A 191 3.82 8.02 11.48
C LYS A 191 3.67 9.35 12.22
N PRO A 192 2.64 9.54 13.05
CA PRO A 192 2.37 10.83 13.71
C PRO A 192 3.48 11.34 14.63
N ASP A 193 4.27 10.43 15.19
CA ASP A 193 5.35 10.65 16.17
C ASP A 193 6.70 10.99 15.53
N LEU A 194 6.82 10.91 14.21
CA LEU A 194 8.07 11.24 13.51
C LEU A 194 8.27 12.76 13.42
N ASP A 195 9.54 13.15 13.40
CA ASP A 195 9.93 14.55 13.20
C ASP A 195 9.47 15.05 11.81
N GLY A 196 8.60 16.05 11.83
CA GLY A 196 8.03 16.70 10.65
C GLY A 196 9.01 17.61 9.92
N SER A 197 10.12 18.01 10.54
CA SER A 197 11.17 18.80 9.88
C SER A 197 12.01 17.96 8.90
N VAL A 198 11.99 16.64 9.06
CA VAL A 198 12.84 15.72 8.28
C VAL A 198 12.09 15.18 7.05
N PRO A 199 12.55 15.44 5.81
CA PRO A 199 11.90 14.95 4.59
C PRO A 199 11.76 13.42 4.52
N SER A 200 12.72 12.67 5.08
CA SER A 200 12.72 11.21 5.09
C SER A 200 11.58 10.60 5.91
N SER A 201 10.95 11.37 6.80
CA SER A 201 9.76 11.00 7.57
C SER A 201 8.48 10.95 6.72
N TYR A 202 8.50 11.45 5.48
CA TYR A 202 7.33 11.55 4.60
C TYR A 202 7.33 10.50 3.48
N ARG A 203 6.12 10.19 2.99
CA ARG A 203 5.87 9.42 1.76
C ARG A 203 5.33 10.35 0.68
N PRO A 204 5.77 10.21 -0.58
CA PRO A 204 5.19 10.95 -1.70
C PRO A 204 3.88 10.27 -2.17
N VAL A 205 2.72 10.80 -1.77
CA VAL A 205 1.44 10.25 -2.24
C VAL A 205 0.99 10.97 -3.51
N SER A 206 0.91 10.27 -4.64
CA SER A 206 0.50 10.88 -5.91
C SER A 206 -1.03 10.98 -6.01
N ASN A 207 -1.53 12.20 -6.17
CA ASN A 207 -2.91 12.47 -6.56
C ASN A 207 -2.98 12.64 -8.07
N LEU A 208 -3.52 11.61 -8.74
CA LEU A 208 -3.68 11.57 -10.21
C LEU A 208 -5.04 12.13 -10.64
N PRO A 209 -5.14 12.77 -11.82
CA PRO A 209 -6.39 13.22 -12.39
C PRO A 209 -7.47 12.12 -12.43
N PHE A 210 -8.70 12.47 -12.09
CA PHE A 210 -9.81 11.52 -12.00
C PHE A 210 -10.09 10.84 -13.35
N LEU A 211 -10.12 11.61 -14.45
CA LEU A 211 -10.30 11.06 -15.79
C LEU A 211 -9.16 10.11 -16.18
N GLY A 212 -7.93 10.38 -15.74
CA GLY A 212 -6.79 9.50 -15.94
C GLY A 212 -7.04 8.12 -15.31
N LYS A 213 -7.60 8.11 -14.08
CA LYS A 213 -7.99 6.87 -13.38
C LYS A 213 -9.12 6.12 -14.06
N VAL A 214 -10.02 6.82 -14.75
CA VAL A 214 -11.12 6.21 -15.52
C VAL A 214 -10.57 5.46 -16.74
N VAL A 215 -9.72 6.12 -17.54
CA VAL A 215 -9.06 5.50 -18.71
C VAL A 215 -8.13 4.37 -18.27
N GLU A 216 -7.39 4.57 -17.19
CA GLU A 216 -6.53 3.55 -16.59
C GLU A 216 -7.31 2.30 -16.16
N ARG A 217 -8.47 2.47 -15.51
CA ARG A 217 -9.30 1.34 -15.06
C ARG A 217 -9.73 0.46 -16.24
N ALA A 218 -10.10 1.06 -17.37
CA ALA A 218 -10.48 0.31 -18.56
C ALA A 218 -9.37 -0.65 -19.02
N ALA A 219 -8.14 -0.14 -19.18
CA ALA A 219 -6.99 -0.98 -19.55
C ALA A 219 -6.65 -1.99 -18.45
N ALA A 220 -6.71 -1.57 -17.18
CA ALA A 220 -6.38 -2.41 -16.04
C ALA A 220 -7.34 -3.60 -15.89
N GLU A 221 -8.63 -3.45 -16.14
CA GLU A 221 -9.61 -4.55 -16.09
C GLU A 221 -9.30 -5.59 -17.16
N LYS A 222 -8.99 -5.17 -18.40
CA LYS A 222 -8.63 -6.09 -19.50
C LYS A 222 -7.32 -6.82 -19.23
N LEU A 223 -6.29 -6.10 -18.74
CA LEU A 223 -5.00 -6.70 -18.36
C LEU A 223 -5.15 -7.69 -17.20
N GLN A 224 -5.89 -7.33 -16.16
CA GLN A 224 -6.12 -8.22 -15.01
C GLN A 224 -6.89 -9.47 -15.41
N GLN A 225 -7.92 -9.34 -16.24
CA GLN A 225 -8.69 -10.49 -16.74
C GLN A 225 -7.75 -11.47 -17.46
N PHE A 226 -7.00 -10.99 -18.46
CA PHE A 226 -6.06 -11.83 -19.19
C PHE A 226 -5.02 -12.50 -18.28
N LEU A 227 -4.42 -11.76 -17.33
CA LEU A 227 -3.42 -12.31 -16.41
C LEU A 227 -4.00 -13.33 -15.44
N ASN A 228 -5.27 -13.20 -15.05
CA ASN A 228 -5.93 -14.21 -14.22
C ASN A 228 -6.23 -15.47 -15.03
N ASP A 229 -6.75 -15.32 -16.26
CA ASP A 229 -7.11 -16.44 -17.14
C ASP A 229 -5.87 -17.26 -17.56
N THR A 230 -4.70 -16.64 -17.58
CA THR A 230 -3.42 -17.27 -17.99
C THR A 230 -2.50 -17.65 -16.84
N ALA A 231 -2.93 -17.46 -15.58
CA ALA A 231 -2.06 -17.55 -14.41
C ALA A 231 -0.75 -16.74 -14.57
N GLY A 232 -0.87 -15.56 -15.19
CA GLY A 232 0.22 -14.61 -15.42
C GLY A 232 0.76 -14.00 -14.13
N LEU A 233 0.00 -14.05 -13.03
CA LEU A 233 0.47 -13.70 -11.69
C LEU A 233 0.98 -14.95 -10.95
N GLY A 234 2.19 -14.88 -10.40
CA GLY A 234 2.78 -16.01 -9.68
C GLY A 234 1.91 -16.49 -8.50
N PRO A 235 1.84 -17.80 -8.22
CA PRO A 235 0.93 -18.35 -7.20
C PRO A 235 1.17 -17.84 -5.77
N PHE A 236 2.37 -17.29 -5.50
CA PHE A 236 2.81 -16.88 -4.17
C PHE A 236 2.87 -15.36 -3.99
N GLN A 237 2.35 -14.61 -4.96
CA GLN A 237 2.08 -13.19 -4.83
C GLN A 237 0.60 -13.03 -4.46
N SER A 238 0.30 -12.54 -3.26
CA SER A 238 -1.06 -12.31 -2.76
C SER A 238 -1.45 -10.84 -2.71
N GLY A 239 -0.47 -9.92 -2.82
CA GLY A 239 -0.72 -8.48 -2.80
C GLY A 239 -1.59 -8.05 -3.97
N PHE A 240 -2.60 -7.22 -3.71
CA PHE A 240 -3.44 -6.60 -4.74
C PHE A 240 -4.13 -7.58 -5.70
N ARG A 241 -4.44 -8.80 -5.25
CA ARG A 241 -5.19 -9.80 -6.03
C ARG A 241 -6.58 -10.02 -5.45
N LYS A 242 -7.56 -10.15 -6.34
CA LYS A 242 -8.93 -10.47 -5.95
C LYS A 242 -8.97 -11.83 -5.26
N GLY A 243 -9.59 -11.92 -4.10
CA GLY A 243 -9.69 -13.15 -3.30
C GLY A 243 -8.46 -13.44 -2.43
N HIS A 244 -7.43 -12.59 -2.46
CA HIS A 244 -6.26 -12.68 -1.60
C HIS A 244 -6.22 -11.51 -0.61
N GLY A 245 -5.75 -11.79 0.60
CA GLY A 245 -5.62 -10.82 1.70
C GLY A 245 -4.31 -11.02 2.45
N THR A 246 -4.00 -10.14 3.39
CA THR A 246 -2.84 -10.36 4.28
C THR A 246 -3.01 -11.65 5.07
N GLU A 247 -4.26 -12.00 5.42
CA GLU A 247 -4.62 -13.23 6.12
C GLU A 247 -4.23 -14.48 5.33
N THR A 248 -4.38 -14.46 4.01
CA THR A 248 -4.04 -15.63 3.18
C THR A 248 -2.55 -15.99 3.26
N VAL A 249 -1.69 -14.97 3.30
CA VAL A 249 -0.25 -15.15 3.47
C VAL A 249 0.06 -15.57 4.91
N LEU A 250 -0.50 -14.87 5.90
CA LEU A 250 -0.25 -15.16 7.31
C LEU A 250 -0.67 -16.58 7.71
N VAL A 251 -1.81 -17.07 7.22
CA VAL A 251 -2.27 -18.44 7.44
C VAL A 251 -1.28 -19.43 6.83
N ALA A 252 -0.87 -19.24 5.58
CA ALA A 252 0.08 -20.13 4.91
C ALA A 252 1.44 -20.17 5.64
N ILE A 253 2.00 -19.01 5.99
CA ILE A 253 3.27 -18.93 6.73
C ILE A 253 3.14 -19.61 8.10
N THR A 254 2.09 -19.29 8.86
CA THR A 254 1.94 -19.82 10.23
C THR A 254 1.72 -21.33 10.22
N ASP A 255 0.93 -21.85 9.27
CA ASP A 255 0.71 -23.29 9.09
C ASP A 255 2.03 -24.01 8.77
N GLN A 256 2.80 -23.51 7.80
CA GLN A 256 4.10 -24.08 7.42
C GLN A 256 5.08 -24.14 8.61
N LEU A 257 5.14 -23.06 9.40
CA LEU A 257 6.01 -22.98 10.56
C LEU A 257 5.54 -23.92 11.70
N ARG A 258 4.22 -24.03 11.92
CA ARG A 258 3.66 -24.94 12.93
C ARG A 258 3.88 -26.40 12.55
N CYS A 259 3.59 -26.78 11.31
CA CYS A 259 3.85 -28.14 10.81
C CYS A 259 5.32 -28.53 10.95
N GLN A 260 6.26 -27.63 10.64
CA GLN A 260 7.69 -27.90 10.80
C GLN A 260 8.06 -28.18 12.27
N ARG A 261 7.48 -27.41 13.18
CA ARG A 261 7.69 -27.59 14.62
C ARG A 261 7.08 -28.89 15.13
N ASP A 262 5.90 -29.26 14.66
CA ASP A 262 5.21 -30.51 15.05
C ASP A 262 6.01 -31.75 14.61
N GLN A 263 6.74 -31.64 13.50
CA GLN A 263 7.70 -32.65 13.04
C GLN A 263 9.03 -32.65 13.83
N GLY A 264 9.16 -31.78 14.84
CA GLY A 264 10.35 -31.66 15.67
C GLY A 264 11.53 -30.95 14.99
N GLY A 265 11.32 -30.34 13.83
CA GLY A 265 12.30 -29.54 13.09
C GLY A 265 12.37 -28.09 13.56
N SER A 266 13.23 -27.33 12.89
CA SER A 266 13.41 -25.90 13.11
C SER A 266 13.08 -25.11 11.84
N ALA A 267 12.78 -23.82 11.97
CA ALA A 267 12.50 -22.96 10.83
C ALA A 267 13.06 -21.54 11.01
N LEU A 268 13.37 -20.89 9.89
CA LEU A 268 13.74 -19.48 9.81
C LEU A 268 12.75 -18.74 8.92
N LEU A 269 12.20 -17.64 9.43
CA LEU A 269 11.37 -16.72 8.66
C LEU A 269 12.14 -15.40 8.49
N VAL A 270 12.38 -15.01 7.24
CA VAL A 270 13.06 -13.75 6.88
C VAL A 270 12.05 -12.82 6.23
N LEU A 271 11.90 -11.62 6.76
CA LEU A 271 11.02 -10.57 6.25
C LEU A 271 11.91 -9.51 5.57
N LEU A 272 12.01 -9.56 4.25
CA LEU A 272 12.79 -8.59 3.48
C LEU A 272 12.01 -7.29 3.31
N ASP A 273 12.66 -6.15 3.58
CA ASP A 273 12.16 -4.80 3.29
C ASP A 273 12.88 -4.22 2.07
N LEU A 274 12.14 -3.62 1.15
CA LEU A 274 12.70 -2.97 -0.04
C LEU A 274 12.70 -1.44 0.12
N THR A 275 13.80 -0.81 -0.28
CA THR A 275 13.91 0.65 -0.27
C THR A 275 13.19 1.27 -1.46
N ALA A 276 12.11 2.02 -1.19
CA ALA A 276 11.38 2.80 -2.20
C ALA A 276 10.93 1.97 -3.42
N ALA A 277 10.45 0.75 -3.17
CA ALA A 277 10.24 -0.27 -4.20
C ALA A 277 9.44 0.21 -5.43
N PHE A 278 8.27 0.82 -5.20
CA PHE A 278 7.41 1.34 -6.28
C PHE A 278 8.08 2.46 -7.09
N ASP A 279 8.89 3.30 -6.45
CA ASP A 279 9.55 4.45 -7.08
C ASP A 279 10.79 4.04 -7.90
N MET A 280 11.33 2.84 -7.65
CA MET A 280 12.57 2.34 -8.26
C MET A 280 12.35 1.48 -9.51
N VAL A 281 11.11 1.06 -9.78
CA VAL A 281 10.76 0.18 -10.92
C VAL A 281 11.31 0.70 -12.24
N ASP A 282 12.10 -0.11 -12.93
CA ASP A 282 12.63 0.25 -14.24
C ASP A 282 11.60 -0.02 -15.36
N HIS A 283 11.29 0.99 -16.17
CA HIS A 283 10.23 0.89 -17.19
C HIS A 283 10.56 -0.09 -18.30
N ASN A 284 11.83 -0.19 -18.70
CA ASN A 284 12.24 -1.10 -19.78
C ASN A 284 12.15 -2.54 -19.30
N LEU A 285 12.67 -2.82 -18.11
CA LEU A 285 12.59 -4.15 -17.50
C LEU A 285 11.14 -4.57 -17.21
N LEU A 286 10.30 -3.65 -16.72
CA LEU A 286 8.87 -3.90 -16.54
C LEU A 286 8.18 -4.24 -17.86
N THR A 287 8.44 -3.47 -18.92
CA THR A 287 7.87 -3.72 -20.25
C THR A 287 8.30 -5.09 -20.78
N HIS A 288 9.58 -5.46 -20.60
CA HIS A 288 10.09 -6.78 -20.96
C HIS A 288 9.35 -7.91 -20.21
N ARG A 289 9.25 -7.81 -18.88
CA ARG A 289 8.55 -8.81 -18.04
C ARG A 289 7.07 -8.93 -18.34
N LEU A 290 6.42 -7.82 -18.68
CA LEU A 290 5.03 -7.82 -19.13
C LEU A 290 4.88 -8.55 -20.47
N ALA A 291 5.83 -8.39 -21.40
CA ALA A 291 5.83 -9.14 -22.65
C ALA A 291 5.95 -10.66 -22.42
N MET A 292 6.71 -11.07 -21.39
CA MET A 292 6.86 -12.47 -20.99
C MET A 292 5.59 -13.09 -20.38
N THR A 293 4.54 -12.31 -20.08
CA THR A 293 3.24 -12.84 -19.67
C THR A 293 2.29 -13.06 -20.86
N GLY A 294 2.73 -12.81 -22.10
CA GLY A 294 1.88 -12.91 -23.30
C GLY A 294 1.18 -11.62 -23.70
N VAL A 295 1.42 -10.50 -22.99
CA VAL A 295 0.92 -9.17 -23.35
C VAL A 295 1.81 -8.57 -24.44
N ARG A 296 1.27 -8.28 -25.61
CA ARG A 296 2.03 -7.84 -26.79
C ARG A 296 1.30 -6.70 -27.50
N GLY A 297 1.87 -6.21 -28.61
CA GLY A 297 1.19 -5.27 -29.50
C GLY A 297 0.66 -4.00 -28.80
N ILE A 298 -0.61 -3.70 -29.02
CA ILE A 298 -1.27 -2.47 -28.55
C ILE A 298 -1.31 -2.36 -27.01
N PRO A 299 -1.72 -3.39 -26.26
CA PRO A 299 -1.67 -3.40 -24.79
C PRO A 299 -0.28 -3.10 -24.21
N LEU A 300 0.77 -3.69 -24.77
CA LEU A 300 2.13 -3.45 -24.31
C LEU A 300 2.55 -2.00 -24.58
N LYS A 301 2.26 -1.50 -25.78
CA LYS A 301 2.48 -0.09 -26.18
C LYS A 301 1.74 0.87 -25.24
N TRP A 302 0.50 0.54 -24.88
CA TRP A 302 -0.32 1.35 -23.97
C TRP A 302 0.33 1.46 -22.59
N VAL A 303 0.82 0.35 -22.02
CA VAL A 303 1.50 0.36 -20.71
C VAL A 303 2.80 1.15 -20.78
N SER A 304 3.60 0.99 -21.84
CA SER A 304 4.80 1.83 -22.04
C SER A 304 4.44 3.32 -22.12
N SER A 305 3.39 3.67 -22.88
CA SER A 305 2.89 5.04 -22.97
C SER A 305 2.36 5.57 -21.64
N PHE A 306 1.78 4.72 -20.79
CA PHE A 306 1.26 5.10 -19.47
C PHE A 306 2.39 5.47 -18.50
N LEU A 307 3.56 4.83 -18.63
CA LEU A 307 4.72 5.02 -17.74
C LEU A 307 5.66 6.13 -18.21
N GLN A 308 5.80 6.33 -19.52
CA GLN A 308 6.73 7.31 -20.11
C GLN A 308 6.18 8.74 -20.06
N ASN A 309 7.10 9.72 -20.06
CA ASN A 309 6.82 11.17 -20.09
C ASN A 309 5.88 11.63 -18.97
N ARG A 310 5.99 11.00 -17.80
CA ARG A 310 5.23 11.43 -16.62
C ARG A 310 5.95 12.57 -15.91
N GLY A 311 5.16 13.49 -15.37
CA GLY A 311 5.62 14.58 -14.53
C GLY A 311 4.94 14.56 -13.17
N GLN A 312 5.65 15.03 -12.15
CA GLN A 312 5.07 15.27 -10.84
C GLN A 312 5.47 16.65 -10.31
N ARG A 313 4.64 17.18 -9.41
CA ARG A 313 4.97 18.35 -8.59
C ARG A 313 4.47 18.12 -7.16
N VAL A 314 5.18 18.63 -6.17
CA VAL A 314 4.75 18.58 -4.78
C VAL A 314 3.76 19.72 -4.50
N VAL A 315 2.67 19.39 -3.82
CA VAL A 315 1.66 20.35 -3.34
C VAL A 315 1.63 20.32 -1.82
N ARG A 316 1.84 21.49 -1.20
CA ARG A 316 1.86 21.63 0.26
C ARG A 316 1.37 23.02 0.69
N GLY A 317 0.39 23.06 1.59
CA GLY A 317 -0.10 24.33 2.15
C GLY A 317 -0.64 25.32 1.10
N GLY A 318 -1.17 24.82 -0.02
CA GLY A 318 -1.61 25.65 -1.15
C GLY A 318 -0.49 26.10 -2.10
N LEU A 319 0.78 25.88 -1.74
CA LEU A 319 1.93 26.12 -2.60
C LEU A 319 2.27 24.88 -3.43
N VAL A 320 2.86 25.11 -4.61
CA VAL A 320 3.26 24.06 -5.56
C VAL A 320 4.75 24.22 -5.90
N SER A 321 5.46 23.11 -6.04
CA SER A 321 6.83 23.09 -6.55
C SER A 321 6.88 23.21 -8.07
N ALA A 322 8.09 23.34 -8.61
CA ALA A 322 8.33 23.09 -10.03
C ALA A 322 7.97 21.65 -10.43
N TRP A 323 7.68 21.47 -11.73
CA TRP A 323 7.50 20.14 -12.32
C TRP A 323 8.83 19.40 -12.39
N SER A 324 8.77 18.09 -12.13
CA SER A 324 9.91 17.18 -12.22
C SER A 324 9.50 15.93 -12.99
N PRO A 325 10.33 15.46 -13.93
CA PRO A 325 10.06 14.24 -14.69
C PRO A 325 10.21 13.00 -13.80
N LEU A 326 9.33 12.02 -14.04
CA LEU A 326 9.42 10.68 -13.46
C LEU A 326 10.01 9.73 -14.50
N THR A 327 11.31 9.47 -14.40
CA THR A 327 12.06 8.62 -15.33
C THR A 327 12.01 7.14 -14.97
N CYS A 328 11.51 6.81 -13.80
CA CYS A 328 11.32 5.45 -13.31
C CYS A 328 10.17 5.40 -12.29
N GLY A 329 9.89 4.19 -11.82
CA GLY A 329 8.85 3.93 -10.86
C GLY A 329 7.48 3.78 -11.49
N VAL A 330 6.54 3.27 -10.71
CA VAL A 330 5.12 3.24 -11.04
C VAL A 330 4.39 4.22 -10.10
N PRO A 331 3.43 5.03 -10.58
CA PRO A 331 2.86 6.11 -9.76
C PRO A 331 2.14 5.57 -8.51
N GLN A 332 2.51 6.07 -7.32
CA GLN A 332 1.86 5.67 -6.06
C GLN A 332 0.44 6.23 -5.97
N GLY A 333 -0.57 5.38 -6.14
CA GLY A 333 -1.98 5.77 -6.16
C GLY A 333 -2.67 5.60 -7.52
N ALA A 334 -1.94 5.15 -8.53
CA ALA A 334 -2.52 4.61 -9.76
C ALA A 334 -3.13 3.21 -9.50
N ILE A 335 -4.14 2.88 -10.28
CA ILE A 335 -4.89 1.61 -10.20
C ILE A 335 -4.05 0.45 -10.73
N LEU A 336 -3.25 0.68 -11.76
CA LEU A 336 -2.46 -0.32 -12.49
C LEU A 336 -1.10 -0.55 -11.84
N SER A 337 -0.55 0.44 -11.13
CA SER A 337 0.76 0.35 -10.48
C SER A 337 0.98 -0.91 -9.63
N PRO A 338 0.02 -1.36 -8.81
CA PRO A 338 0.20 -2.57 -8.01
C PRO A 338 0.29 -3.85 -8.86
N LEU A 339 -0.50 -3.95 -9.93
CA LEU A 339 -0.42 -5.07 -10.87
C LEU A 339 0.94 -5.11 -11.57
N LEU A 340 1.41 -3.96 -12.04
CA LEU A 340 2.72 -3.84 -12.69
C LEU A 340 3.85 -4.20 -11.74
N PHE A 341 3.78 -3.77 -10.49
CA PHE A 341 4.76 -4.15 -9.47
C PHE A 341 4.77 -5.66 -9.20
N ASN A 342 3.60 -6.30 -9.12
CA ASN A 342 3.51 -7.75 -8.97
C ASN A 342 4.17 -8.51 -10.14
N ILE A 343 3.98 -8.03 -11.37
CA ILE A 343 4.64 -8.59 -12.57
C ILE A 343 6.15 -8.38 -12.49
N TYR A 344 6.58 -7.20 -12.05
CA TYR A 344 7.98 -6.88 -11.85
C TYR A 344 8.65 -7.84 -10.87
N MET A 345 8.02 -8.13 -9.73
CA MET A 345 8.57 -9.01 -8.69
C MET A 345 8.41 -10.50 -8.97
N ARG A 346 7.61 -10.88 -9.98
CA ARG A 346 7.21 -12.27 -10.26
C ARG A 346 8.36 -13.28 -10.32
N PRO A 347 9.54 -13.01 -10.92
CA PRO A 347 10.61 -14.01 -11.01
C PRO A 347 11.21 -14.40 -9.65
N LEU A 348 11.09 -13.55 -8.63
CA LEU A 348 11.77 -13.73 -7.33
C LEU A 348 11.40 -15.06 -6.65
N ALA A 349 10.12 -15.42 -6.64
CA ALA A 349 9.68 -16.65 -5.99
C ALA A 349 10.28 -17.91 -6.64
N ARG A 350 10.52 -17.90 -7.96
CA ARG A 350 11.19 -19.01 -8.66
C ARG A 350 12.66 -19.11 -8.27
N LEU A 351 13.34 -17.96 -8.18
CA LEU A 351 14.73 -17.89 -7.73
C LEU A 351 14.88 -18.50 -6.33
N VAL A 352 14.06 -18.06 -5.37
CA VAL A 352 14.09 -18.57 -3.99
C VAL A 352 13.90 -20.08 -3.94
N ARG A 353 12.92 -20.61 -4.70
CA ARG A 353 12.67 -22.06 -4.76
C ARG A 353 13.81 -22.87 -5.34
N SER A 354 14.61 -22.30 -6.24
CA SER A 354 15.76 -23.02 -6.81
C SER A 354 16.82 -23.39 -5.75
N PHE A 355 16.79 -22.73 -4.59
CA PHE A 355 17.62 -23.03 -3.42
C PHE A 355 16.91 -23.89 -2.36
N GLY A 356 15.69 -24.35 -2.61
CA GLY A 356 14.90 -25.16 -1.67
C GLY A 356 14.19 -24.37 -0.58
N LEU A 357 14.12 -23.03 -0.70
CA LEU A 357 13.37 -22.17 0.20
C LEU A 357 11.97 -21.89 -0.33
N GLU A 358 11.09 -21.50 0.57
CA GLU A 358 9.75 -21.03 0.23
C GLU A 358 9.69 -19.51 0.27
N CYS A 359 8.82 -18.95 -0.56
CA CYS A 359 8.64 -17.52 -0.71
C CYS A 359 7.15 -17.21 -0.79
N HIS A 360 6.70 -16.30 0.07
CA HIS A 360 5.42 -15.63 -0.03
C HIS A 360 5.67 -14.13 -0.23
N GLN A 361 4.78 -13.48 -0.97
CA GLN A 361 4.87 -12.06 -1.25
C GLN A 361 3.50 -11.40 -1.08
N TYR A 362 3.51 -10.20 -0.51
CA TYR A 362 2.39 -9.28 -0.52
C TYR A 362 2.89 -7.93 -1.02
N ALA A 363 2.78 -7.70 -2.33
CA ALA A 363 3.42 -6.57 -2.99
C ALA A 363 4.94 -6.57 -2.77
N ASP A 364 5.49 -5.53 -2.13
CA ASP A 364 6.91 -5.38 -1.81
C ASP A 364 7.34 -6.18 -0.58
N ASP A 365 6.42 -6.47 0.36
CA ASP A 365 6.70 -7.33 1.52
C ASP A 365 6.98 -8.76 1.05
N THR A 366 8.23 -9.23 1.24
CA THR A 366 8.67 -10.57 0.81
C THR A 366 9.09 -11.40 2.02
N GLN A 367 8.45 -12.56 2.18
CA GLN A 367 8.71 -13.49 3.28
C GLN A 367 9.40 -14.74 2.74
N LEU A 368 10.63 -15.01 3.19
CA LEU A 368 11.36 -16.23 2.90
C LEU A 368 11.24 -17.20 4.07
N ILE A 369 11.00 -18.47 3.78
CA ILE A 369 10.91 -19.53 4.79
C ILE A 369 11.92 -20.61 4.45
N LEU A 370 12.77 -20.89 5.43
CA LEU A 370 13.66 -22.04 5.42
C LEU A 370 13.19 -23.02 6.49
N ARG A 371 12.87 -24.25 6.07
CA ARG A 371 12.54 -25.36 6.96
C ARG A 371 13.73 -26.29 7.06
N MET A 372 14.06 -26.73 8.27
CA MET A 372 15.22 -27.58 8.54
C MET A 372 14.83 -28.74 9.45
N GLU A 373 15.33 -29.92 9.11
CA GLU A 373 15.20 -31.09 9.97
C GLU A 373 16.10 -30.95 11.20
N GLY A 374 15.62 -31.44 12.34
CA GLY A 374 16.37 -31.44 13.59
C GLY A 374 16.75 -30.04 14.10
N ARG A 375 17.98 -29.92 14.61
CA ARG A 375 18.47 -28.75 15.36
C ARG A 375 19.89 -28.40 14.92
N PRO A 376 20.05 -27.78 13.75
CA PRO A 376 21.37 -27.40 13.30
C PRO A 376 21.88 -26.18 14.08
N ASP A 377 23.18 -26.15 14.35
CA ASP A 377 23.87 -25.01 14.99
C ASP A 377 24.11 -23.85 14.00
N SER A 378 23.96 -24.10 12.70
CA SER A 378 24.11 -23.13 11.61
C SER A 378 23.03 -23.32 10.55
N VAL A 379 22.76 -22.29 9.76
CA VAL A 379 21.92 -22.44 8.57
C VAL A 379 22.69 -23.20 7.47
N PRO A 380 22.00 -23.95 6.58
CA PRO A 380 22.61 -24.60 5.43
C PRO A 380 23.18 -23.58 4.44
N ASP A 381 24.22 -23.97 3.69
CA ASP A 381 24.85 -23.13 2.67
C ASP A 381 23.86 -22.66 1.59
N SER A 382 22.82 -23.45 1.29
CA SER A 382 21.76 -23.08 0.35
C SER A 382 21.03 -21.79 0.76
N PHE A 383 20.92 -21.52 2.06
CA PHE A 383 20.34 -20.26 2.56
C PHE A 383 21.24 -19.06 2.27
N HIS A 384 22.55 -19.21 2.48
CA HIS A 384 23.54 -18.16 2.16
C HIS A 384 23.52 -17.83 0.67
N GLN A 385 23.61 -18.87 -0.17
CA GLN A 385 23.55 -18.74 -1.63
C GLN A 385 22.22 -18.14 -2.09
N CYS A 386 21.10 -18.51 -1.45
CA CYS A 386 19.80 -17.92 -1.76
C CYS A 386 19.76 -16.42 -1.47
N LEU A 387 20.24 -15.98 -0.30
CA LEU A 387 20.24 -14.54 0.04
C LEU A 387 21.15 -13.73 -0.87
N GLU A 388 22.32 -14.26 -1.21
CA GLU A 388 23.23 -13.63 -2.17
C GLU A 388 22.59 -13.52 -3.55
N ALA A 389 21.99 -14.61 -4.06
CA ALA A 389 21.31 -14.63 -5.34
C ALA A 389 20.09 -13.68 -5.38
N VAL A 390 19.27 -13.66 -4.31
CA VAL A 390 18.14 -12.73 -4.18
C VAL A 390 18.61 -11.28 -4.18
N THR A 391 19.67 -10.97 -3.44
CA THR A 391 20.24 -9.61 -3.36
C THR A 391 20.83 -9.19 -4.71
N GLY A 392 21.60 -10.06 -5.36
CA GLY A 392 22.13 -9.85 -6.70
C GLY A 392 21.01 -9.62 -7.73
N TRP A 393 19.97 -10.45 -7.70
CA TRP A 393 18.82 -10.31 -8.60
C TRP A 393 18.03 -9.02 -8.36
N LEU A 394 17.81 -8.62 -7.11
CA LEU A 394 17.14 -7.35 -6.78
C LEU A 394 17.96 -6.17 -7.31
N ARG A 395 19.28 -6.17 -7.11
CA ARG A 395 20.19 -5.14 -7.62
C ARG A 395 20.17 -5.07 -9.15
N ALA A 396 20.25 -6.22 -9.83
CA ALA A 396 20.11 -6.30 -11.29
C ALA A 396 18.73 -5.83 -11.77
N SER A 397 17.69 -6.08 -10.97
CA SER A 397 16.33 -5.57 -11.19
C SER A 397 16.15 -4.13 -10.71
N ARG A 398 17.21 -3.34 -10.51
CA ARG A 398 17.14 -1.93 -10.07
C ARG A 398 16.38 -1.71 -8.75
N LEU A 399 16.28 -2.74 -7.90
CA LEU A 399 15.71 -2.67 -6.56
C LEU A 399 16.82 -2.78 -5.51
N ARG A 400 16.53 -2.34 -4.29
CA ARG A 400 17.48 -2.35 -3.18
C ARG A 400 16.82 -2.92 -1.94
N VAL A 401 17.44 -3.96 -1.36
CA VAL A 401 17.08 -4.47 -0.03
C VAL A 401 17.48 -3.46 1.02
N ASN A 402 16.74 -3.43 2.13
CA ASN A 402 17.03 -2.62 3.29
C ASN A 402 17.42 -3.55 4.45
N PRO A 403 18.72 -3.84 4.64
CA PRO A 403 19.17 -4.78 5.66
C PRO A 403 18.76 -4.34 7.07
N ALA A 404 18.86 -3.05 7.38
CA ALA A 404 18.49 -2.47 8.68
C ALA A 404 17.00 -2.61 9.04
N LYS A 405 16.12 -2.90 8.07
CA LYS A 405 14.70 -3.19 8.30
C LYS A 405 14.32 -4.63 8.00
N THR A 406 15.27 -5.46 7.61
CA THR A 406 15.03 -6.88 7.40
C THR A 406 14.91 -7.55 8.76
N GLU A 407 13.76 -8.16 9.03
CA GLU A 407 13.48 -8.82 10.31
C GLU A 407 13.59 -10.34 10.14
N ILE A 408 14.08 -11.03 11.17
CA ILE A 408 14.26 -12.47 11.15
C ILE A 408 13.68 -13.10 12.40
N LEU A 409 12.88 -14.14 12.22
CA LEU A 409 12.35 -14.96 13.30
C LEU A 409 12.96 -16.36 13.21
N TRP A 410 13.62 -16.76 14.29
CA TRP A 410 14.12 -18.12 14.47
C TRP A 410 13.13 -18.94 15.28
N LEU A 411 12.69 -20.06 14.72
CA LEU A 411 11.82 -21.03 15.37
C LEU A 411 12.61 -22.30 15.64
N GLY A 412 13.37 -22.28 16.74
CA GLY A 412 14.04 -23.43 17.33
C GLY A 412 13.56 -23.70 18.76
N ARG A 413 14.10 -24.73 19.42
CA ARG A 413 13.72 -25.01 20.82
C ARG A 413 14.28 -23.95 21.79
N PRO A 414 13.52 -23.55 22.83
CA PRO A 414 14.02 -22.69 23.91
C PRO A 414 15.28 -23.29 24.55
N GLY A 415 16.32 -22.47 24.74
CA GLY A 415 17.58 -22.87 25.37
C GLY A 415 18.65 -23.45 24.43
N GLY A 416 18.46 -23.41 23.11
CA GLY A 416 19.50 -23.71 22.12
C GLY A 416 20.56 -22.61 22.00
N ARG A 417 21.71 -22.92 21.36
CA ARG A 417 22.72 -21.92 20.98
C ARG A 417 22.14 -20.92 19.98
N GLU A 418 22.62 -19.68 19.99
CA GLU A 418 22.29 -18.70 18.95
C GLU A 418 22.73 -19.22 17.58
N ILE A 419 21.81 -19.24 16.62
CA ILE A 419 22.10 -19.63 15.24
C ILE A 419 22.96 -18.55 14.57
N GLN A 420 24.03 -18.97 13.92
CA GLN A 420 24.85 -18.06 13.12
C GLN A 420 24.16 -17.79 11.78
N LEU A 421 23.95 -16.51 11.47
CA LEU A 421 23.31 -16.05 10.23
C LEU A 421 24.31 -15.30 9.34
N PRO A 422 24.11 -15.33 8.00
CA PRO A 422 24.90 -14.55 7.05
C PRO A 422 24.81 -13.04 7.26
N THR A 423 25.72 -12.34 6.61
CA THR A 423 25.60 -10.91 6.34
C THR A 423 24.75 -10.65 5.10
N LEU A 424 23.94 -9.59 5.12
CA LEU A 424 23.16 -9.08 3.98
C LEU A 424 23.63 -7.67 3.66
N ASP A 425 24.21 -7.46 2.48
CA ASP A 425 24.83 -6.17 2.08
C ASP A 425 25.81 -5.61 3.15
N GLY A 426 26.55 -6.50 3.82
CA GLY A 426 27.54 -6.15 4.85
C GLY A 426 26.98 -6.00 6.28
N GLU A 427 25.66 -6.07 6.47
CA GLU A 427 25.06 -6.08 7.81
C GLU A 427 24.85 -7.51 8.32
N THR A 428 25.33 -7.81 9.53
CA THR A 428 25.10 -9.13 10.16
C THR A 428 23.66 -9.26 10.58
N LEU A 429 22.97 -10.24 10.00
CA LEU A 429 21.59 -10.56 10.33
C LEU A 429 21.50 -11.19 11.73
N ARG A 430 20.47 -10.82 12.50
CA ARG A 430 20.23 -11.37 13.84
C ARG A 430 18.77 -11.74 14.03
N PRO A 431 18.47 -12.90 14.65
CA PRO A 431 17.10 -13.22 15.03
C PRO A 431 16.54 -12.21 16.03
N SER A 432 15.28 -11.85 15.86
CA SER A 432 14.51 -11.02 16.79
C SER A 432 13.62 -11.90 17.67
N SER A 433 13.32 -11.44 18.88
CA SER A 433 12.40 -12.12 19.81
C SER A 433 10.94 -12.12 19.33
N SER A 434 10.60 -11.20 18.44
CA SER A 434 9.33 -11.14 17.71
C SER A 434 9.55 -10.34 16.43
N VAL A 435 8.79 -10.63 15.38
CA VAL A 435 8.81 -9.88 14.12
C VAL A 435 7.41 -9.44 13.72
N LYS A 436 7.28 -8.37 12.93
CA LYS A 436 5.98 -7.90 12.44
C LYS A 436 5.75 -8.25 10.96
N SER A 437 5.05 -9.35 10.71
CA SER A 437 4.68 -9.76 9.35
C SER A 437 3.29 -9.26 8.99
N LEU A 438 3.16 -8.46 7.93
CA LEU A 438 1.87 -7.97 7.38
C LEU A 438 0.90 -7.39 8.43
N GLY A 439 1.44 -6.74 9.45
CA GLY A 439 0.67 -6.13 10.53
C GLY A 439 0.55 -6.95 11.81
N VAL A 440 0.91 -8.23 11.79
CA VAL A 440 0.77 -9.19 12.91
C VAL A 440 2.13 -9.49 13.54
N LEU A 441 2.20 -9.45 14.87
CA LEU A 441 3.37 -9.87 15.63
C LEU A 441 3.46 -11.40 15.72
N LEU A 442 4.59 -11.94 15.30
CA LEU A 442 4.92 -13.36 15.39
C LEU A 442 6.12 -13.54 16.33
N ASP A 443 5.98 -14.48 17.27
CA ASP A 443 7.02 -14.89 18.20
C ASP A 443 7.49 -16.33 17.89
N PRO A 444 8.67 -16.78 18.39
CA PRO A 444 9.20 -18.12 18.10
C PRO A 444 8.28 -19.29 18.49
N LEU A 445 7.39 -19.06 19.47
CA LEU A 445 6.44 -20.06 19.95
C LEU A 445 5.09 -19.97 19.21
N LEU A 446 4.89 -18.97 18.35
CA LEU A 446 3.67 -18.74 17.57
C LEU A 446 2.39 -18.79 18.44
N THR A 447 2.49 -18.32 19.69
CA THR A 447 1.36 -18.34 20.65
C THR A 447 0.36 -17.23 20.37
N MET A 448 0.78 -16.18 19.64
CA MET A 448 0.02 -14.96 19.37
C MET A 448 -0.20 -14.10 20.63
N GLU A 449 0.40 -14.45 21.77
CA GLU A 449 0.23 -13.70 23.03
C GLU A 449 0.71 -12.25 22.91
N ALA A 450 1.85 -12.04 22.23
CA ALA A 450 2.40 -10.71 22.00
C ALA A 450 1.46 -9.84 21.15
N GLU A 451 0.87 -10.41 20.09
CA GLU A 451 -0.10 -9.73 19.23
C GLU A 451 -1.38 -9.41 20.00
N VAL A 452 -1.98 -10.39 20.67
CA VAL A 452 -3.21 -10.21 21.46
C VAL A 452 -3.01 -9.15 22.53
N SER A 453 -1.87 -9.18 23.22
CA SER A 453 -1.51 -8.17 24.23
C SER A 453 -1.35 -6.77 23.64
N ALA A 454 -0.68 -6.65 22.49
CA ALA A 454 -0.47 -5.37 21.81
C ALA A 454 -1.79 -4.75 21.33
N VAL A 455 -2.65 -5.55 20.68
CA VAL A 455 -3.98 -5.13 20.22
C VAL A 455 -4.86 -4.76 21.40
N SER A 456 -4.89 -5.57 22.45
CA SER A 456 -5.67 -5.29 23.67
C SER A 456 -5.22 -3.98 24.31
N ARG A 457 -3.90 -3.77 24.46
CA ARG A 457 -3.34 -2.54 25.03
C ARG A 457 -3.72 -1.31 24.21
N SER A 458 -3.62 -1.39 22.88
CA SER A 458 -4.03 -0.31 21.97
C SER A 458 -5.53 -0.02 22.09
N ALA A 459 -6.37 -1.06 22.13
CA ALA A 459 -7.81 -0.91 22.30
C ALA A 459 -8.16 -0.24 23.64
N PHE A 460 -7.59 -0.69 24.75
CA PHE A 460 -7.80 -0.07 26.07
C PHE A 460 -7.30 1.37 26.13
N PHE A 461 -6.16 1.67 25.50
CA PHE A 461 -5.65 3.05 25.42
C PHE A 461 -6.65 3.98 24.72
N HIS A 462 -7.17 3.58 23.55
CA HIS A 462 -8.15 4.38 22.83
C HIS A 462 -9.49 4.47 23.56
N LEU A 463 -9.94 3.40 24.22
CA LEU A 463 -11.14 3.44 25.06
C LEU A 463 -10.99 4.39 26.25
N ARG A 464 -9.81 4.47 26.86
CA ARG A 464 -9.52 5.43 27.94
C ARG A 464 -9.51 6.87 27.46
N GLN A 465 -8.98 7.14 26.26
CA GLN A 465 -8.99 8.48 25.68
C GLN A 465 -10.37 8.95 25.21
N ALA A 466 -11.27 8.00 24.92
CA ALA A 466 -12.64 8.31 24.53
C ALA A 466 -13.58 8.57 25.72
N ARG A 467 -13.15 8.22 26.95
CA ARG A 467 -13.81 8.63 28.20
C ARG A 467 -13.42 10.05 28.54
#